data_AF-A0A7J3QGG9-F1
#
_entry.id   AF-A0A7J3QGG9-F1
#
_cell.length_a   1.000
_cell.length_b   1.000
_cell.length_c   1.000
_cell.angle_alpha   90.00
_cell.angle_beta   90.00
_cell.angle_gamma   90.00
#
_symmetry.space_group_name_H-M   'P 1'
#
loop_
_entity.id
_entity.type
_entity.pdbx_description
1 polymer ?
#
loop_
_entity_poly.entity_id
_entity_poly.type
_entity_poly.pdbx_seq_one_letter_code
_entity_poly.pdbx_strand_id
1 'polypeptide(L)'
;MGELQRAGIKARIQAGKVVVTEDCRLLKAGDVITKEISEVLAKFGILPVELGLRMRAAFEQGMVYAGEVLEIDEDKVMSELGKAITAGFCLSLNAGYPTALTVGIMLAEAERKAIGLAVACRFPVERAIPSLIAVAFGGMLSLARRVGEADPSALDDDLRRMIGSAEATPVTEEKPKKEEVEEKPKEGEELSGLGALFG
;
A
#
# COMPACT_ATOMS: atom_id res chain seq x y z
N MET A 1 -1.42 41.88 14.74
CA MET A 1 -1.80 40.94 15.81
C MET A 1 -3.26 41.08 16.21
N GLY A 2 -3.71 42.28 16.56
CA GLY A 2 -5.11 42.52 16.96
C GLY A 2 -6.15 42.12 15.91
N GLU A 3 -5.91 42.41 14.63
CA GLU A 3 -6.84 42.06 13.54
C GLU A 3 -7.03 40.54 13.36
N LEU A 4 -5.94 39.77 13.45
CA LEU A 4 -5.97 38.30 13.29
C LEU A 4 -6.67 37.62 14.48
N GLN A 5 -6.43 38.13 15.69
CA GLN A 5 -7.11 37.65 16.90
C GLN A 5 -8.60 38.02 16.90
N ARG A 6 -8.98 39.20 16.39
CA ARG A 6 -10.38 39.61 16.20
C ARG A 6 -11.12 38.76 15.18
N ALA A 7 -10.43 38.34 14.12
CA ALA A 7 -10.96 37.40 13.13
C ALA A 7 -11.02 35.93 13.64
N GLY A 8 -10.61 35.65 14.88
CA GLY A 8 -10.65 34.32 15.48
C GLY A 8 -9.50 33.38 15.07
N ILE A 9 -8.47 33.90 14.39
CA ILE A 9 -7.29 33.11 13.97
C ILE A 9 -6.26 33.14 15.09
N LYS A 10 -5.91 31.96 15.62
CA LYS A 10 -4.82 31.82 16.58
C LYS A 10 -3.47 31.96 15.85
N ALA A 11 -2.82 33.10 16.03
CA ALA A 11 -1.51 33.39 15.47
C ALA A 11 -0.51 33.75 16.57
N ARG A 12 0.75 33.31 16.41
CA ARG A 12 1.87 33.63 17.30
C ARG A 12 3.02 34.21 16.48
N ILE A 13 3.78 35.13 17.08
CA ILE A 13 5.03 35.63 16.50
C ILE A 13 6.11 34.57 16.74
N GLN A 14 6.73 34.09 15.66
CA GLN A 14 7.92 33.26 15.72
C GLN A 14 8.99 33.90 14.83
N ALA A 15 10.17 34.20 15.40
CA ALA A 15 11.31 34.75 14.68
C ALA A 15 10.99 35.97 13.79
N GLY A 16 10.17 36.90 14.29
CA GLY A 16 9.79 38.11 13.56
C GLY A 16 8.73 37.92 12.46
N LYS A 17 8.25 36.69 12.23
CA LYS A 17 7.15 36.37 11.31
C LYS A 17 5.89 35.98 12.08
N VAL A 18 4.73 36.27 11.50
CA VAL A 18 3.42 35.90 12.05
C VAL A 18 3.06 34.53 11.53
N VAL A 19 2.95 33.54 12.42
CA VAL A 19 2.65 32.14 12.06
C VAL A 19 1.31 31.74 12.66
N VAL A 20 0.46 31.11 11.85
CA VAL A 20 -0.80 30.51 12.31
C VAL A 20 -0.46 29.22 13.06
N THR A 21 -0.93 29.09 14.30
CA THR A 21 -0.54 27.96 15.16
C THR A 21 -1.43 26.73 14.99
N GLU A 22 -2.70 26.93 14.65
CA GLU A 22 -3.71 25.88 14.55
C GLU A 22 -4.69 26.19 13.42
N ASP A 23 -5.11 25.15 12.69
CA ASP A 23 -6.17 25.26 11.69
C ASP A 23 -7.51 25.54 12.39
N CYS A 24 -8.12 26.68 12.07
CA CYS A 24 -9.39 27.11 12.65
C CYS A 24 -10.45 27.26 11.55
N ARG A 25 -11.62 26.64 11.74
CA ARG A 25 -12.79 26.86 10.87
C ARG A 25 -13.46 28.17 11.25
N LEU A 26 -13.27 29.20 10.43
CA LEU A 26 -13.76 30.56 10.71
C LEU A 26 -15.27 30.73 10.53
N LEU A 27 -15.85 30.09 9.50
CA LEU A 27 -17.25 30.19 9.13
C LEU A 27 -17.77 28.83 8.68
N LYS A 28 -19.07 28.55 8.89
CA LYS A 28 -19.75 27.40 8.28
C LYS A 28 -20.39 27.82 6.95
N ALA A 29 -20.75 26.83 6.13
CA ALA A 29 -21.50 27.07 4.92
C ALA A 29 -22.84 27.74 5.25
N GLY A 30 -23.09 28.92 4.68
CA GLY A 30 -24.30 29.71 4.90
C GLY A 30 -24.16 30.87 5.90
N ASP A 31 -23.04 30.97 6.62
CA ASP A 31 -22.80 32.10 7.53
C ASP A 31 -22.46 33.38 6.75
N VAL A 32 -22.88 34.53 7.29
CA VAL A 32 -22.58 35.85 6.69
C VAL A 32 -21.13 36.24 6.94
N ILE A 33 -20.39 36.53 5.87
CA ILE A 33 -18.99 36.99 5.95
C ILE A 33 -18.96 38.44 6.43
N THR A 34 -18.38 38.69 7.61
CA THR A 34 -18.17 40.05 8.14
C THR A 34 -16.96 40.72 7.47
N LYS A 35 -16.95 42.06 7.42
CA LYS A 35 -15.88 42.85 6.77
C LYS A 35 -14.49 42.50 7.32
N GLU A 36 -14.37 42.36 8.64
CA GLU A 36 -13.10 42.03 9.32
C GLU A 36 -12.51 40.69 8.86
N ILE A 37 -13.35 39.66 8.68
CA ILE A 37 -12.91 38.34 8.20
C ILE A 37 -12.51 38.41 6.71
N SER A 38 -13.27 39.15 5.89
CA SER A 38 -12.98 39.28 4.47
C SER A 38 -11.65 39.99 4.18
N GLU A 39 -11.34 41.05 4.94
CA GLU A 39 -10.08 41.79 4.80
C GLU A 39 -8.88 40.94 5.20
N VAL A 40 -9.02 40.11 6.23
CA VAL A 40 -7.97 39.19 6.67
C VAL A 40 -7.76 38.06 5.67
N LEU A 41 -8.83 37.43 5.16
CA LEU A 41 -8.73 36.37 4.15
C LEU A 41 -8.10 36.88 2.85
N ALA A 42 -8.44 38.12 2.43
CA ALA A 42 -7.82 38.77 1.27
C ALA A 42 -6.32 39.00 1.46
N LYS A 43 -5.85 39.35 2.67
CA LYS A 43 -4.41 39.49 2.97
C LYS A 43 -3.66 38.16 2.89
N PHE A 44 -4.32 37.04 3.15
CA PHE A 44 -3.76 35.69 2.95
C PHE A 44 -3.87 35.19 1.51
N GLY A 45 -4.54 35.94 0.61
CA GLY A 45 -4.82 35.51 -0.76
C GLY A 45 -5.83 34.36 -0.85
N ILE A 46 -6.60 34.11 0.23
CA ILE A 46 -7.61 33.05 0.25
C ILE A 46 -8.92 33.65 -0.28
N LEU A 47 -9.42 33.08 -1.38
CA LEU A 47 -10.67 33.48 -2.02
C LEU A 47 -11.76 32.44 -1.69
N PRO A 48 -12.62 32.69 -0.68
CA PRO A 48 -13.53 31.67 -0.16
C PRO A 48 -14.79 31.44 -1.02
N VAL A 49 -15.06 32.32 -1.98
CA VAL A 49 -16.25 32.25 -2.83
C VAL A 49 -15.83 32.42 -4.29
N GLU A 50 -16.20 31.44 -5.11
CA GLU A 50 -16.09 31.53 -6.55
C GLU A 50 -17.33 32.23 -7.11
N LEU A 51 -17.10 33.38 -7.76
CA LEU A 51 -18.14 34.07 -8.51
C LEU A 51 -18.16 33.48 -9.92
N GLY A 52 -19.20 32.70 -10.23
CA GLY A 52 -19.33 32.01 -11.51
C GLY A 52 -20.77 31.66 -11.85
N LEU A 53 -20.98 31.18 -13.07
CA LEU A 53 -22.27 30.68 -13.53
C LEU A 53 -22.47 29.27 -12.97
N ARG A 54 -23.54 29.06 -12.18
CA ARG A 54 -23.94 27.72 -11.73
C ARG A 54 -25.01 27.16 -12.65
N MET A 55 -24.69 26.07 -13.32
CA MET A 55 -25.62 25.33 -14.17
C MET A 55 -26.70 24.68 -13.29
N ARG A 56 -27.98 25.03 -13.50
CA ARG A 56 -29.10 24.47 -12.72
C ARG A 56 -29.61 23.16 -13.33
N ALA A 57 -29.69 23.12 -14.65
CA ALA A 57 -30.03 21.93 -15.42
C ALA A 57 -29.55 22.07 -16.86
N ALA A 58 -29.28 20.94 -17.50
CA ALA A 58 -29.09 20.83 -18.95
C ALA A 58 -30.20 19.95 -19.51
N PHE A 59 -30.71 20.29 -20.70
CA PHE A 59 -31.67 19.45 -21.42
C PHE A 59 -31.04 18.96 -22.70
N GLU A 60 -30.97 17.64 -22.86
CA GLU A 60 -30.42 17.01 -24.03
C GLU A 60 -31.22 15.74 -24.37
N GLN A 61 -31.57 15.57 -25.64
CA GLN A 61 -32.26 14.38 -26.16
C GLN A 61 -33.53 13.95 -25.38
N GLY A 62 -34.30 14.91 -24.86
CA GLY A 62 -35.51 14.59 -24.10
C GLY A 62 -35.27 14.31 -22.61
N MET A 63 -34.03 14.32 -22.14
CA MET A 63 -33.66 14.14 -20.74
C MET A 63 -33.25 15.46 -20.10
N VAL A 64 -33.68 15.68 -18.86
CA VAL A 64 -33.28 16.82 -18.03
C VAL A 64 -32.22 16.33 -17.04
N TYR A 65 -31.00 16.83 -17.19
CA TYR A 65 -29.89 16.59 -16.28
C TYR A 65 -29.86 17.71 -15.24
N ALA A 66 -30.01 17.36 -13.95
CA ALA A 66 -29.83 18.31 -12.87
C ALA A 66 -28.35 18.71 -12.73
N GLY A 67 -28.08 19.93 -12.28
CA GLY A 67 -26.72 20.45 -12.06
C GLY A 67 -25.83 19.53 -11.22
N GLU A 68 -26.40 18.82 -10.25
CA GLU A 68 -25.69 17.88 -9.38
C GLU A 68 -25.15 16.65 -10.14
N VAL A 69 -25.83 16.20 -11.19
CA VAL A 69 -25.41 15.05 -12.01
C VAL A 69 -24.35 15.48 -13.03
N LEU A 70 -24.32 16.77 -13.39
CA LEU A 70 -23.33 17.34 -14.30
C LEU A 70 -21.98 17.59 -13.59
N GLU A 71 -21.97 17.66 -12.26
CA GLU A 71 -20.74 17.76 -11.46
C GLU A 71 -20.11 16.38 -11.28
N ILE A 72 -19.38 15.94 -12.30
CA ILE A 72 -18.71 14.64 -12.30
C ILE A 72 -17.29 14.80 -11.76
N ASP A 73 -16.99 14.05 -10.70
CA ASP A 73 -15.64 13.89 -10.17
C ASP A 73 -15.00 12.64 -10.79
N GLU A 74 -14.07 12.86 -11.72
CA GLU A 74 -13.40 11.78 -12.47
C GLU A 74 -12.68 10.79 -11.56
N ASP A 75 -12.06 11.27 -10.48
CA ASP A 75 -11.32 10.44 -9.53
C ASP A 75 -12.26 9.51 -8.76
N LYS A 76 -13.42 10.03 -8.34
CA LYS A 76 -14.45 9.20 -7.68
C LYS A 76 -14.97 8.13 -8.60
N VAL A 77 -15.29 8.48 -9.86
CA VAL A 77 -15.82 7.53 -10.84
C VAL A 77 -14.80 6.41 -11.12
N MET A 78 -13.52 6.76 -11.27
CA MET A 78 -12.45 5.76 -11.46
C MET A 78 -12.30 4.86 -10.23
N SER A 79 -12.39 5.42 -9.02
CA SER A 79 -12.36 4.65 -7.78
C SER A 79 -13.53 3.66 -7.68
N GLU A 80 -14.73 4.12 -8.01
CA GLU A 80 -15.94 3.28 -7.99
C GLU A 80 -15.89 2.17 -9.04
N LEU A 81 -15.39 2.48 -10.24
CA LEU A 81 -15.19 1.48 -11.28
C LEU A 81 -14.19 0.40 -10.84
N GLY A 82 -13.08 0.79 -10.22
CA GLY A 82 -12.11 -0.16 -9.67
C GLY A 82 -12.73 -1.06 -8.59
N LYS A 83 -13.59 -0.50 -7.72
CA LYS A 83 -14.34 -1.26 -6.72
C LYS A 83 -15.33 -2.24 -7.36
N ALA A 84 -16.03 -1.81 -8.42
CA ALA A 84 -16.98 -2.67 -9.12
C ALA A 84 -16.28 -3.87 -9.80
N ILE A 85 -15.13 -3.64 -10.43
CA ILE A 85 -14.32 -4.70 -11.06
C ILE A 85 -13.85 -5.71 -10.02
N THR A 86 -13.30 -5.23 -8.89
CA THR A 86 -12.83 -6.11 -7.82
C THR A 86 -13.98 -6.87 -7.16
N ALA A 87 -15.12 -6.23 -6.94
CA ALA A 87 -16.32 -6.89 -6.43
C ALA A 87 -16.83 -8.00 -7.39
N GLY A 88 -16.89 -7.71 -8.69
CA GLY A 88 -17.29 -8.69 -9.70
C GLY A 88 -16.33 -9.88 -9.81
N PHE A 89 -15.01 -9.60 -9.74
CA PHE A 89 -13.98 -10.62 -9.72
C PHE A 89 -14.10 -11.54 -8.49
N CYS A 90 -14.24 -10.95 -7.30
CA CYS A 90 -14.46 -11.70 -6.06
C CYS A 90 -15.75 -12.51 -6.09
N LEU A 91 -16.82 -11.97 -6.67
CA LEU A 91 -18.08 -12.69 -6.83
C LEU A 91 -17.90 -13.93 -7.71
N SER A 92 -17.25 -13.80 -8.87
CA SER A 92 -16.97 -14.92 -9.77
C SER A 92 -16.13 -16.00 -9.10
N LEU A 93 -15.08 -15.62 -8.36
CA LEU A 93 -14.24 -16.57 -7.62
C LEU A 93 -15.03 -17.34 -6.56
N ASN A 94 -15.78 -16.64 -5.71
CA ASN A 94 -16.50 -17.28 -4.61
C ASN A 94 -17.72 -18.08 -5.09
N ALA A 95 -18.36 -17.67 -6.19
CA ALA A 95 -19.44 -18.43 -6.81
C ALA A 95 -18.95 -19.67 -7.58
N GLY A 96 -17.63 -19.82 -7.78
CA GLY A 96 -17.06 -20.90 -8.60
C GLY A 96 -17.41 -20.78 -10.09
N TYR A 97 -17.75 -19.59 -10.56
CA TYR A 97 -18.09 -19.36 -11.96
C TYR A 97 -16.83 -18.99 -12.76
N PRO A 98 -16.36 -19.84 -13.69
CA PRO A 98 -15.10 -19.60 -14.40
C PRO A 98 -15.29 -18.49 -15.44
N THR A 99 -14.47 -17.45 -15.33
CA THR A 99 -14.31 -16.42 -16.35
C THR A 99 -12.87 -16.44 -16.88
N ALA A 100 -12.61 -15.78 -18.01
CA ALA A 100 -11.26 -15.69 -18.57
C ALA A 100 -10.22 -15.14 -17.57
N LEU A 101 -10.65 -14.25 -16.67
CA LEU A 101 -9.78 -13.64 -15.67
C LEU A 101 -9.63 -14.50 -14.40
N THR A 102 -10.64 -15.29 -14.04
CA THR A 102 -10.67 -16.06 -12.79
C THR A 102 -10.19 -17.50 -12.92
N VAL A 103 -10.30 -18.09 -14.12
CA VAL A 103 -10.03 -19.54 -14.32
C VAL A 103 -8.60 -19.95 -13.95
N GLY A 104 -7.59 -19.15 -14.28
CA GLY A 104 -6.20 -19.48 -13.95
C GLY A 104 -5.94 -19.48 -12.44
N ILE A 105 -6.57 -18.56 -11.72
CA ILE A 105 -6.45 -18.45 -10.26
C ILE A 105 -7.20 -19.60 -9.59
N MET A 106 -8.39 -19.95 -10.08
CA MET A 106 -9.16 -21.10 -9.60
C MET A 106 -8.38 -22.41 -9.74
N LEU A 107 -7.70 -22.63 -10.88
CA LEU A 107 -6.87 -23.82 -11.10
C LEU A 107 -5.67 -23.86 -10.14
N ALA A 108 -4.98 -22.74 -9.96
CA ALA A 108 -3.87 -22.65 -9.02
C ALA A 108 -4.32 -22.88 -7.57
N GLU A 109 -5.50 -22.40 -7.19
CA GLU A 109 -6.07 -22.64 -5.86
C GLU A 109 -6.46 -24.12 -5.68
N ALA A 110 -7.08 -24.73 -6.68
CA ALA A 110 -7.44 -26.15 -6.67
C ALA A 110 -6.20 -27.04 -6.54
N GLU A 111 -5.13 -26.73 -7.26
CA GLU A 111 -3.86 -27.44 -7.15
C GLU A 111 -3.28 -27.35 -5.72
N ARG A 112 -3.22 -26.14 -5.15
CA ARG A 112 -2.73 -25.96 -3.77
C ARG A 112 -3.56 -26.74 -2.76
N LYS A 113 -4.89 -26.73 -2.90
CA LYS A 113 -5.79 -27.52 -2.03
C LYS A 113 -5.54 -29.02 -2.18
N ALA A 114 -5.34 -29.52 -3.40
CA ALA A 114 -5.05 -30.92 -3.66
C ALA A 114 -3.71 -31.36 -3.06
N ILE A 115 -2.66 -30.55 -3.21
CA ILE A 115 -1.35 -30.81 -2.60
C ILE A 115 -1.47 -30.79 -1.06
N GLY A 116 -2.18 -29.79 -0.51
CA GLY A 116 -2.44 -29.71 0.92
C GLY A 116 -3.14 -30.96 1.47
N LEU A 117 -4.14 -31.47 0.75
CA LEU A 117 -4.82 -32.72 1.10
C LEU A 117 -3.86 -33.93 1.03
N ALA A 118 -3.07 -34.04 -0.03
CA ALA A 118 -2.10 -35.13 -0.17
C ALA A 118 -1.08 -35.15 0.98
N VAL A 119 -0.60 -33.96 1.38
CA VAL A 119 0.32 -33.81 2.53
C VAL A 119 -0.38 -34.19 3.84
N ALA A 120 -1.63 -33.77 4.05
CA ALA A 120 -2.40 -34.09 5.25
C ALA A 120 -2.67 -35.61 5.38
N CYS A 121 -3.02 -36.27 4.27
CA CYS A 121 -3.29 -37.71 4.22
C CYS A 121 -2.02 -38.57 4.11
N ARG A 122 -0.83 -37.97 4.03
CA ARG A 122 0.46 -38.69 3.82
C ARG A 122 0.48 -39.54 2.55
N PHE A 123 -0.24 -39.10 1.53
CA PHE A 123 -0.35 -39.81 0.27
C PHE A 123 0.79 -39.40 -0.68
N PRO A 124 1.64 -40.33 -1.13
CA PRO A 124 2.82 -40.01 -1.94
C PRO A 124 2.43 -39.70 -3.38
N VAL A 125 2.18 -38.43 -3.66
CA VAL A 125 2.05 -37.87 -5.02
C VAL A 125 3.36 -37.20 -5.39
N GLU A 126 3.86 -37.40 -6.61
CA GLU A 126 5.15 -36.85 -7.09
C GLU A 126 5.37 -35.38 -6.71
N ARG A 127 4.37 -34.54 -6.95
CA ARG A 127 4.42 -33.10 -6.66
C ARG A 127 4.38 -32.77 -5.15
N ALA A 128 3.86 -33.67 -4.31
CA ALA A 128 3.76 -33.50 -2.86
C ALA A 128 4.95 -34.15 -2.09
N ILE A 129 5.77 -34.98 -2.74
CA ILE A 129 6.92 -35.66 -2.12
C ILE A 129 7.86 -34.68 -1.41
N PRO A 130 8.28 -33.55 -2.00
CA PRO A 130 9.18 -32.60 -1.32
C PRO A 130 8.59 -32.09 0.00
N SER A 131 7.30 -31.73 -0.02
CA SER A 131 6.57 -31.28 1.17
C SER A 131 6.42 -32.40 2.21
N LEU A 132 6.17 -33.64 1.78
CA LEU A 132 6.09 -34.80 2.68
C LEU A 132 7.41 -35.09 3.38
N ILE A 133 8.54 -35.02 2.65
CA ILE A 133 9.88 -35.18 3.23
C ILE A 133 10.15 -34.07 4.25
N ALA A 134 9.82 -32.82 3.92
CA ALA A 134 9.98 -31.70 4.84
C ALA A 134 9.19 -31.90 6.14
N VAL A 135 7.94 -32.38 6.05
CA VAL A 135 7.13 -32.65 7.24
C VAL A 135 7.66 -33.87 8.02
N ALA A 136 8.16 -34.90 7.34
CA ALA A 136 8.79 -36.04 8.00
C ALA A 136 10.07 -35.64 8.74
N PHE A 137 10.90 -34.79 8.14
CA PHE A 137 12.10 -34.24 8.76
C PHE A 137 11.77 -33.37 9.98
N GLY A 138 10.76 -32.50 9.87
CA GLY A 138 10.26 -31.74 11.03
C GLY A 138 9.72 -32.65 12.14
N GLY A 139 9.01 -33.72 11.79
CA GLY A 139 8.54 -34.74 12.71
C GLY A 139 9.70 -35.45 13.44
N MET A 140 10.71 -35.88 12.69
CA MET A 140 11.94 -36.49 13.22
C MET A 140 12.62 -35.57 14.23
N LEU A 141 12.85 -34.29 13.88
CA LEU A 141 13.47 -33.32 14.78
C LEU A 141 12.63 -33.07 16.03
N SER A 142 11.30 -33.00 15.90
CA SER A 142 10.41 -32.82 17.05
C SER A 142 10.44 -34.00 18.02
N LEU A 143 10.55 -35.23 17.49
CA LEU A 143 10.67 -36.44 18.29
C LEU A 143 12.06 -36.53 18.93
N ALA A 144 13.11 -36.24 18.15
CA ALA A 144 14.49 -36.20 18.63
C ALA A 144 14.65 -35.19 19.79
N ARG A 145 14.00 -34.02 19.71
CA ARG A 145 13.99 -33.05 20.82
C ARG A 145 13.35 -33.62 22.09
N ARG A 146 12.17 -34.24 21.98
CA ARG A 146 11.47 -34.86 23.13
C ARG A 146 12.24 -36.04 23.72
N VAL A 147 12.87 -36.85 22.89
CA VAL A 147 13.69 -37.98 23.33
C VAL A 147 14.96 -37.47 24.02
N GLY A 148 15.59 -36.41 23.51
CA GLY A 148 16.75 -35.77 24.14
C GLY A 148 16.47 -35.13 25.49
N GLU A 149 15.26 -34.60 25.69
CA GLU A 149 14.80 -34.11 26.99
C GLU A 149 14.66 -35.25 28.03
N ALA A 150 14.29 -36.45 27.58
CA ALA A 150 14.10 -37.62 28.46
C ALA A 150 15.40 -38.43 28.69
N ASP A 151 16.20 -38.62 27.64
CA ASP A 151 17.48 -39.33 27.67
C ASP A 151 18.50 -38.67 26.72
N PRO A 152 19.48 -37.92 27.27
CA PRO A 152 20.52 -37.27 26.48
C PRO A 152 21.48 -38.25 25.78
N SER A 153 21.50 -39.53 26.13
CA SER A 153 22.39 -40.53 25.51
C SER A 153 21.79 -41.20 24.27
N ALA A 154 20.48 -41.08 24.06
CA ALA A 154 19.76 -41.69 22.94
C ALA A 154 19.86 -40.91 21.61
N LEU A 155 20.52 -39.75 21.60
CA LEU A 155 20.71 -38.90 20.42
C LEU A 155 22.12 -39.03 19.84
N ASP A 156 22.22 -39.26 18.52
CA ASP A 156 23.47 -39.18 17.77
C ASP A 156 23.97 -37.72 17.65
N ASP A 157 25.28 -37.54 17.46
CA ASP A 157 25.92 -36.22 17.41
C ASP A 157 25.37 -35.31 16.30
N ASP A 158 24.98 -35.88 15.16
CA ASP A 158 24.40 -35.13 14.04
C ASP A 158 22.99 -34.59 14.37
N LEU A 159 22.17 -35.38 15.07
CA LEU A 159 20.83 -34.95 15.50
C LEU A 159 20.92 -33.85 16.58
N ARG A 160 21.88 -33.94 17.49
CA ARG A 160 22.14 -32.89 18.50
C ARG A 160 22.50 -31.57 17.84
N ARG A 161 23.35 -31.60 16.81
CA ARG A 161 23.73 -30.42 16.02
C ARG A 161 22.54 -29.81 15.28
N MET A 162 21.71 -30.63 14.65
CA MET A 162 20.53 -30.15 13.91
C MET A 162 19.49 -29.50 14.83
N ILE A 163 19.23 -30.06 16.02
CA ILE A 163 18.32 -29.45 17.01
C ILE A 163 18.88 -28.12 17.53
N GLY A 164 20.18 -28.04 17.84
CA GLY A 164 20.82 -26.81 18.31
C GLY A 164 20.89 -25.70 17.27
N SER A 165 20.95 -26.05 15.97
CA SER A 165 20.93 -25.08 14.87
C SER A 165 19.55 -24.46 14.59
N ALA A 166 18.46 -25.07 15.09
CA ALA A 166 17.09 -24.60 14.85
C ALA A 166 16.68 -23.39 15.71
N GLU A 167 17.49 -22.98 16.69
CA GLU A 167 17.23 -21.80 17.55
C GLU A 167 17.84 -20.48 17.04
N ALA A 168 18.51 -20.47 15.87
CA ALA A 168 19.03 -19.25 15.23
C ALA A 168 18.37 -18.99 13.87
N THR A 169 17.50 -17.97 13.81
CA THR A 169 16.86 -17.36 12.61
C THR A 169 17.87 -16.76 11.61
N PRO A 170 17.44 -16.08 10.52
CA PRO A 170 16.72 -16.45 9.30
C PRO A 170 17.65 -16.41 8.06
N VAL A 171 17.11 -16.64 6.86
CA VAL A 171 17.80 -16.59 5.56
C VAL A 171 18.53 -15.24 5.37
N THR A 172 19.85 -15.28 5.19
CA THR A 172 20.62 -14.11 4.72
C THR A 172 20.88 -14.27 3.22
N GLU A 173 20.27 -13.40 2.42
CA GLU A 173 20.61 -13.16 1.02
C GLU A 173 22.08 -12.72 0.89
N GLU A 174 22.82 -13.37 -0.01
CA GLU A 174 24.14 -12.92 -0.45
C GLU A 174 24.03 -11.60 -1.24
N LYS A 175 24.63 -10.52 -0.71
CA LYS A 175 25.08 -9.37 -1.52
C LYS A 175 26.53 -9.60 -1.96
N PRO A 176 26.88 -9.46 -3.26
CA PRO A 176 28.28 -9.48 -3.66
C PRO A 176 28.97 -8.15 -3.37
N LYS A 177 30.26 -8.27 -3.01
CA LYS A 177 31.22 -7.24 -2.60
C LYS A 177 31.48 -6.20 -3.69
N LYS A 178 31.57 -4.93 -3.27
CA LYS A 178 32.25 -3.84 -4.01
C LYS A 178 33.75 -3.92 -3.70
N GLU A 179 34.58 -3.89 -4.74
CA GLU A 179 36.02 -3.61 -4.65
C GLU A 179 36.25 -2.08 -4.68
N GLU A 180 37.21 -1.64 -3.86
CA GLU A 180 37.73 -0.27 -3.78
C GLU A 180 38.71 0.02 -4.91
N VAL A 181 38.63 1.21 -5.51
CA VAL A 181 39.79 1.88 -6.11
C VAL A 181 39.76 3.35 -5.69
N GLU A 182 40.83 3.77 -5.00
CA GLU A 182 41.17 5.16 -4.72
C GLU A 182 41.52 5.91 -6.02
N GLU A 183 41.01 7.12 -6.22
CA GLU A 183 41.82 8.28 -6.60
C GLU A 183 41.00 9.58 -6.50
N LYS A 184 41.67 10.67 -6.08
CA LYS A 184 41.12 12.02 -5.88
C LYS A 184 41.69 12.97 -6.96
N PRO A 185 41.16 14.20 -7.13
CA PRO A 185 40.36 14.64 -8.27
C PRO A 185 41.11 15.56 -9.25
N LYS A 186 40.60 15.70 -10.49
CA LYS A 186 40.83 16.89 -11.35
C LYS A 186 39.60 17.27 -12.16
N GLU A 187 39.49 18.58 -12.34
CA GLU A 187 38.39 19.41 -12.85
C GLU A 187 38.04 19.21 -14.33
N GLY A 188 36.85 19.69 -14.72
CA GLY A 188 36.66 20.35 -16.01
C GLY A 188 35.75 19.65 -17.04
N GLU A 189 34.62 20.31 -17.30
CA GLU A 189 34.03 20.52 -18.64
C GLU A 189 33.13 19.45 -19.32
N GLU A 190 31.95 19.97 -19.70
CA GLU A 190 31.22 19.71 -20.94
C GLU A 190 30.20 18.54 -21.05
N LEU A 191 28.95 18.92 -20.76
CA LEU A 191 27.72 18.66 -21.51
C LEU A 191 27.90 18.01 -22.91
N SER A 192 27.87 16.69 -23.01
CA SER A 192 27.58 15.99 -24.27
C SER A 192 27.20 14.53 -24.01
N GLY A 193 25.91 14.24 -23.84
CA GLY A 193 25.48 12.85 -23.58
C GLY A 193 23.99 12.56 -23.58
N LEU A 194 23.12 13.56 -23.73
CA LEU A 194 21.67 13.36 -23.85
C LEU A 194 21.21 13.14 -25.31
N GLY A 195 22.12 13.14 -26.28
CA GLY A 195 21.81 13.00 -27.71
C GLY A 195 21.78 11.56 -28.27
N ALA A 196 22.06 10.55 -27.46
CA ALA A 196 22.14 9.15 -27.93
C ALA A 196 20.93 8.28 -27.51
N LEU A 197 19.89 8.85 -26.90
CA LEU A 197 18.76 8.10 -26.36
C LEU A 197 17.45 8.24 -27.17
N PHE A 198 17.52 8.77 -28.39
CA PHE A 198 16.41 8.80 -29.37
C PHE A 198 16.93 8.66 -30.80
N GLY A 199 17.78 7.66 -31.03
CA GLY A 199 18.20 7.20 -32.36
C GLY A 199 17.87 5.72 -32.51
#